data_AF-A0A821K388-F1
#
_entry.id   AF-A0A821K388-F1
#
_cell.length_a   1.000
_cell.length_b   1.000
_cell.length_c   1.000
_cell.angle_alpha   90.00
_cell.angle_beta   90.00
_cell.angle_gamma   90.00
#
_symmetry.space_group_name_H-M   'P 1'
#
loop_
_entity.id
_entity.type
_entity.pdbx_description
1 polymer ?
#
loop_
_entity_poly.entity_id
_entity_poly.type
_entity_poly.pdbx_seq_one_letter_code
_entity_poly.pdbx_strand_id
1 'polypeptide(L)' 'AARPGTSNHGRGAALDLNTDCGSQSGATPNCGGSRVYQWLKNNGHNYGFKRTVQSEPWHWEYVGAATTPSSFT' A
#
# COMPACT_ATOMS: atom_id res chain seq x y z
N ALA A 1 4.20 10.37 10.36
CA ALA A 1 2.75 10.20 10.65
C ALA A 1 1.97 11.44 10.23
N ALA A 2 0.74 11.26 9.75
CA ALA A 2 -0.15 12.38 9.38
C ALA A 2 -0.70 13.10 10.63
N ARG A 3 -1.16 14.35 10.46
CA ARG A 3 -1.86 15.08 11.53
C ARG A 3 -3.17 14.33 11.89
N PRO A 4 -3.59 14.32 13.17
CA PRO A 4 -4.88 13.74 13.55
C PRO A 4 -6.04 14.31 12.73
N GLY A 5 -6.99 13.46 12.35
CA GLY A 5 -8.14 13.84 11.51
C GLY A 5 -7.85 13.97 10.00
N THR A 6 -6.58 13.95 9.56
CA THR A 6 -6.23 14.08 8.14
C THR A 6 -5.80 12.76 7.49
N SER A 7 -5.55 11.73 8.30
CA SER A 7 -5.04 10.43 7.81
C SER A 7 -6.11 9.60 7.06
N ASN A 8 -5.70 8.89 6.02
CA ASN A 8 -6.53 7.86 5.37
C ASN A 8 -6.69 6.61 6.27
N HIS A 9 -5.74 6.33 7.16
CA HIS A 9 -5.87 5.27 8.17
C HIS A 9 -7.07 5.52 9.09
N GLY A 10 -7.26 6.77 9.53
CA GLY A 10 -8.41 7.15 10.38
C GLY A 10 -9.77 7.06 9.67
N ARG A 11 -9.77 6.98 8.34
CA ARG A 11 -10.96 6.82 7.50
C ARG A 11 -11.19 5.35 7.07
N GLY A 12 -10.32 4.43 7.49
CA GLY A 12 -10.38 3.01 7.09
C GLY A 12 -9.99 2.76 5.63
N ALA A 13 -9.36 3.73 4.96
CA ALA A 13 -9.00 3.65 3.55
C ALA A 13 -7.51 3.34 3.30
N ALA A 14 -6.70 3.23 4.36
CA ALA A 14 -5.28 2.89 4.27
C ALA A 14 -4.91 1.72 5.17
N LEU A 15 -3.88 0.98 4.76
CA LEU A 15 -3.34 -0.18 5.45
C LEU A 15 -1.82 -0.11 5.41
N ASP A 16 -1.20 -0.44 6.55
CA ASP A 16 0.23 -0.69 6.64
C ASP A 16 0.45 -2.21 6.61
N LEU A 17 1.14 -2.69 5.57
CA LEU A 17 1.38 -4.11 5.33
C LEU A 17 2.84 -4.45 5.58
N ASN A 18 3.12 -5.62 6.14
CA ASN A 18 4.49 -6.13 6.12
C ASN A 18 4.86 -6.48 4.66
N THR A 19 5.65 -5.61 4.05
CA THR A 19 6.10 -5.77 2.67
C THR A 19 7.49 -6.37 2.57
N ASP A 20 8.09 -6.85 3.66
CA ASP A 20 9.48 -7.32 3.68
C ASP A 20 10.45 -6.30 3.05
N CYS A 21 10.11 -5.01 3.17
CA CYS A 21 10.86 -3.91 2.59
C CYS A 21 10.72 -2.63 3.43
N GLY A 22 11.82 -1.87 3.50
CA GLY A 22 11.86 -0.54 4.08
C GLY A 22 11.95 -0.57 5.61
N SER A 23 12.12 0.61 6.19
CA SER A 23 12.06 0.80 7.64
C SER A 23 11.36 2.11 7.95
N GLN A 24 10.74 2.21 9.13
CA GLN A 24 10.06 3.42 9.59
C GLN A 24 11.01 4.62 9.84
N SER A 25 12.32 4.48 9.60
CA SER A 25 13.32 5.55 9.77
C SER A 25 13.28 6.64 8.70
N GLY A 26 12.45 6.50 7.66
CA GLY A 26 12.29 7.50 6.59
C GLY A 26 13.38 7.46 5.51
N ALA A 27 14.31 6.50 5.58
CA ALA A 27 15.26 6.24 4.50
C ALA A 27 14.54 5.80 3.21
N THR A 28 15.12 6.12 2.04
CA THR A 28 14.59 5.61 0.77
C THR A 28 14.63 4.08 0.77
N PRO A 29 13.48 3.40 0.62
CA PRO A 29 13.42 1.95 0.70
C PRO A 29 14.05 1.30 -0.53
N ASN A 30 14.84 0.23 -0.32
CA ASN A 30 15.28 -0.67 -1.39
C ASN A 30 14.43 -1.95 -1.35
N CYS A 31 13.43 -2.04 -2.23
CA CYS A 31 12.51 -3.19 -2.28
C CYS A 31 12.82 -4.19 -3.40
N GLY A 32 14.00 -4.12 -4.02
CA GLY A 32 14.35 -5.00 -5.15
C GLY A 32 14.24 -6.49 -4.82
N GLY A 33 14.61 -6.88 -3.60
CA GLY A 33 14.57 -8.28 -3.15
C GLY A 33 13.24 -8.76 -2.58
N SER A 34 12.31 -7.86 -2.27
CA SER A 34 11.06 -8.22 -1.60
C SER A 34 10.03 -8.78 -2.57
N ARG A 35 9.71 -10.08 -2.43
CA ARG A 35 8.65 -10.72 -3.23
C ARG A 35 7.26 -10.15 -2.91
N VAL A 36 6.99 -9.83 -1.64
CA VAL A 36 5.70 -9.26 -1.20
C VAL A 36 5.48 -7.89 -1.83
N TYR A 37 6.49 -7.02 -1.75
CA TYR A 37 6.42 -5.69 -2.35
C TYR A 37 6.24 -5.78 -3.88
N GLN A 38 6.99 -6.64 -4.57
CA GLN A 38 6.84 -6.79 -6.02
C GLN A 38 5.45 -7.31 -6.40
N TRP A 39 4.88 -8.24 -5.64
CA TRP A 39 3.52 -8.72 -5.88
C TRP A 39 2.51 -7.59 -5.71
N LEU A 40 2.57 -6.83 -4.62
CA LEU A 40 1.66 -5.70 -4.39
C LEU A 40 1.82 -4.61 -5.46
N LYS A 41 3.05 -4.29 -5.84
CA LYS A 41 3.35 -3.32 -6.93
C LYS A 41 2.70 -3.74 -8.24
N ASN A 42 2.76 -5.03 -8.58
CA ASN A 42 2.27 -5.54 -9.85
C ASN A 42 0.77 -5.86 -9.83
N ASN A 43 0.16 -6.14 -8.67
CA ASN A 43 -1.21 -6.65 -8.58
C ASN A 43 -2.16 -5.77 -7.77
N GLY A 44 -1.68 -4.90 -6.88
CA GLY A 44 -2.51 -4.15 -5.94
C GLY A 44 -3.62 -3.35 -6.62
N HIS A 45 -3.33 -2.77 -7.79
CA HIS A 45 -4.30 -2.01 -8.57
C HIS A 45 -5.48 -2.86 -9.07
N ASN A 46 -5.28 -4.16 -9.35
CA ASN A 46 -6.36 -5.07 -9.73
C ASN A 46 -7.38 -5.26 -8.60
N TYR A 47 -6.96 -5.02 -7.35
CA TYR A 47 -7.81 -5.12 -6.16
C TYR A 47 -8.20 -3.75 -5.59
N GLY A 48 -7.99 -2.68 -6.37
CA GLY A 48 -8.34 -1.31 -5.97
C GLY A 48 -7.37 -0.65 -4.99
N PHE A 49 -6.16 -1.18 -4.84
CA PHE A 49 -5.12 -0.60 -3.97
C PHE A 49 -4.06 0.16 -4.76
N LYS A 50 -3.60 1.27 -4.19
CA LYS A 50 -2.52 2.11 -4.71
C LYS A 50 -1.54 2.47 -3.61
N ARG A 51 -0.24 2.42 -3.93
CA ARG A 51 0.81 2.98 -3.08
C ARG A 51 0.90 4.49 -3.28
N THR A 52 0.61 5.27 -2.24
CA THR A 52 0.49 6.73 -2.34
C THR A 52 1.64 7.50 -1.67
N VAL A 53 2.43 6.83 -0.82
CA VAL A 53 3.56 7.45 -0.11
C VAL A 53 4.87 6.80 -0.55
N GLN A 54 5.76 7.57 -1.20
CA GLN A 54 6.95 7.03 -1.85
C GLN A 54 7.97 6.42 -0.88
N SER A 55 8.16 7.03 0.29
CA SER A 55 9.10 6.57 1.32
C SER A 55 8.59 5.40 2.17
N GLU A 56 7.30 5.08 2.06
CA GLU A 56 6.62 4.09 2.90
C GLU A 56 6.16 2.92 2.01
N PRO A 57 7.02 1.92 1.75
CA PRO A 57 6.66 0.78 0.89
C PRO A 57 5.54 -0.08 1.49
N TRP A 58 5.33 0.03 2.80
CA TRP A 58 4.25 -0.64 3.54
C TRP A 58 2.89 0.06 3.45
N HIS A 59 2.81 1.34 3.07
CA HIS A 59 1.55 2.11 3.08
C HIS A 59 0.79 1.96 1.76
N TRP A 60 -0.42 1.38 1.83
CA TRP A 60 -1.30 1.15 0.69
C TRP A 60 -2.69 1.71 0.96
N GLU A 61 -3.28 2.39 -0.04
CA GLU A 61 -4.61 2.98 0.07
C GLU A 61 -5.59 2.29 -0.87
N TYR A 62 -6.79 2.00 -0.38
CA TYR A 62 -7.90 1.57 -1.19
C TYR A 62 -8.51 2.79 -1.89
N VAL A 63 -8.43 2.80 -3.22
CA VAL A 63 -8.94 3.88 -4.09
C VAL A 63 -10.13 3.44 -4.95
N GLY A 64 -10.64 2.22 -4.72
CA GLY A 64 -11.67 1.59 -5.54
C GLY A 64 -11.09 0.79 -6.70
N ALA A 65 -11.69 -0.36 -7.02
CA ALA A 65 -11.28 -1.16 -8.16
C ALA A 65 -11.74 -0.50 -9.47
N ALA A 66 -10.82 -0.30 -10.41
CA ALA A 66 -11.18 0.01 -11.79
C ALA A 66 -11.81 -1.26 -12.37
N THR A 67 -13.15 -1.32 -12.37
CA THR A 67 -13.98 -2.49 -12.71
C THR A 67 -13.78 -3.70 -11.78
N THR A 68 -14.84 -4.08 -11.08
CA THR A 68 -14.91 -5.25 -10.18
C THR A 68 -14.33 -6.49 -10.87
N PRO A 69 -13.18 -7.04 -10.43
CA PRO A 69 -12.81 -8.39 -10.80
C PRO A 69 -13.90 -9.31 -10.24
N SER A 70 -14.42 -10.18 -11.11
CA SER A 70 -15.42 -11.20 -10.76
C SER A 70 -15.17 -11.78 -9.38
N SER A 71 -16.24 -11.80 -8.57
CA SER A 71 -16.27 -12.29 -7.19
C SER A 71 -15.33 -13.46 -6.95
N PHE A 72 -14.59 -13.40 -5.84
CA PHE A 72 -13.89 -14.56 -5.30
C PHE A 72 -14.93 -15.59 -4.84
N THR A 73 -15.21 -16.57 -5.70
CA THR A 73 -15.91 -17.82 -5.36
C THR A 73 -14.93 -18.97 -5.36
#